data_AF-A0A971SBU3-F1
#
_entry.id   AF-A0A971SBU3-F1
#
_cell.length_a   1.000
_cell.length_b   1.000
_cell.length_c   1.000
_cell.angle_alpha   90.00
_cell.angle_beta   90.00
_cell.angle_gamma   90.00
#
_symmetry.space_group_name_H-M   'P 1'
#
loop_
_entity.id
_entity.type
_entity.pdbx_description
1 polymer ?
#
loop_
_entity_poly.entity_id
_entity_poly.type
_entity_poly.pdbx_seq_one_letter_code
_entity_poly.pdbx_strand_id
1 'polypeptide(L)' 'MEAELLRHFNQLPLEFQKKVLEFARVLNATTPKGKPGRDLLKYAGSIDQNSLKAMEDAIKYDCERVAFIENLKTTNWQD' A
#
# COMPACT_ATOMS: atom_id res chain seq x y z
N MET A 1 22.50 -7.34 1.61
CA MET A 1 21.04 -7.53 1.55
C MET A 1 20.56 -8.53 2.59
N GLU A 2 20.94 -9.81 2.50
CA GLU A 2 20.52 -10.83 3.49
C GLU A 2 20.92 -10.49 4.93
N ALA A 3 22.20 -10.12 5.14
CA ALA A 3 22.70 -9.75 6.47
C ALA A 3 21.98 -8.53 7.09
N GLU A 4 21.56 -7.59 6.26
CA GLU A 4 20.82 -6.40 6.70
C GLU A 4 19.39 -6.75 7.09
N LEU A 5 18.74 -7.63 6.33
CA LEU A 5 17.41 -8.15 6.65
C LEU A 5 17.41 -8.90 7.98
N LEU A 6 18.39 -9.78 8.21
CA LEU A 6 18.55 -10.50 9.48
C LEU A 6 18.79 -9.55 10.66
N ARG A 7 19.59 -8.50 10.47
CA ARG A 7 19.84 -7.48 11.50
C ARG A 7 18.54 -6.81 11.93
N HIS A 8 17.71 -6.38 10.99
CA HIS A 8 16.43 -5.74 11.31
C HIS A 8 15.42 -6.74 11.87
N PHE A 9 15.34 -7.95 11.30
CA PHE A 9 14.45 -9.00 11.77
C PHE A 9 14.70 -9.37 13.25
N ASN A 10 15.96 -9.52 13.63
CA ASN A 10 16.34 -9.90 14.99
C ASN A 10 16.03 -8.81 16.04
N GLN A 11 15.87 -7.55 15.63
CA GLN A 11 15.50 -6.43 16.51
C GLN A 11 13.99 -6.31 16.74
N LEU A 12 13.17 -7.01 15.94
CA LEU A 12 11.73 -6.96 16.07
C LEU A 12 11.25 -7.73 17.32
N PRO A 13 10.18 -7.27 17.99
CA PRO A 13 9.48 -8.09 18.97
C PRO A 13 9.02 -9.43 18.37
N LEU A 14 8.93 -10.47 19.20
CA LEU A 14 8.61 -11.84 18.77
C LEU A 14 7.36 -11.94 17.89
N GLU A 15 6.30 -11.19 18.23
CA GLU A 15 5.06 -11.19 17.46
C GLU A 15 5.25 -10.67 16.03
N PHE A 16 6.14 -9.70 15.82
CA PHE A 16 6.47 -9.20 14.48
C PHE A 16 7.41 -10.14 13.74
N GLN A 17 8.33 -10.81 14.43
CA GLN A 17 9.15 -11.87 13.81
C GLN A 17 8.28 -13.01 13.26
N LYS A 18 7.26 -13.46 14.03
CA LYS A 18 6.27 -14.45 13.57
C LYS A 18 5.52 -13.97 12.33
N LYS A 19 5.07 -12.71 12.32
CA LYS A 19 4.35 -12.12 11.16
C LYS A 19 5.23 -12.10 9.90
N VAL A 20 6.49 -11.69 10.03
CA VAL A 20 7.43 -11.65 8.88
C VAL A 20 7.72 -13.05 8.35
N LEU A 21 7.91 -14.03 9.25
CA LEU A 21 8.10 -15.42 8.86
C LEU A 21 6.89 -15.97 8.10
N GLU A 22 5.68 -15.71 8.59
CA GLU A 22 4.46 -16.16 7.92
C GLU A 22 4.28 -15.50 6.55
N PHE A 23 4.53 -14.19 6.46
CA PHE A 23 4.53 -13.48 5.19
C PHE A 23 5.51 -14.08 4.18
N ALA A 24 6.75 -14.34 4.60
CA ALA A 24 7.77 -14.93 3.73
C ALA A 24 7.37 -16.33 3.24
N ARG A 25 6.74 -17.14 4.11
CA ARG A 25 6.19 -18.46 3.73
C ARG A 25 5.09 -18.33 2.69
N VAL A 26 4.13 -17.43 2.91
CA VAL A 26 3.05 -17.17 1.96
C VAL A 26 3.62 -16.70 0.62
N LEU A 27 4.57 -15.77 0.62
CA LEU A 27 5.19 -15.25 -0.59
C LEU A 27 5.96 -16.32 -1.37
N ASN A 28 6.62 -17.26 -0.67
CA ASN A 28 7.31 -18.36 -1.32
C ASN A 28 6.36 -19.44 -1.85
N ALA A 29 5.27 -19.72 -1.13
CA ALA A 29 4.24 -20.67 -1.54
C ALA A 29 3.36 -20.13 -2.67
N THR A 30 3.13 -18.81 -2.68
CA THR A 30 2.36 -18.11 -3.70
C THR A 30 3.32 -17.32 -4.57
N THR A 31 3.77 -17.90 -5.68
CA THR A 31 4.30 -17.05 -6.76
C THR A 31 3.13 -16.21 -7.26
N PRO A 32 3.09 -14.89 -7.06
CA PRO A 32 1.95 -14.09 -7.50
C PRO A 32 1.95 -14.11 -9.02
N LYS A 33 1.11 -14.96 -9.61
CA LYS A 33 0.93 -15.00 -11.06
C LYS A 33 0.02 -13.84 -11.40
N GLY A 34 0.61 -12.74 -11.87
CA GLY A 34 -0.15 -11.67 -12.50
C GLY A 34 -1.04 -12.24 -13.61
N LYS A 35 -2.17 -11.59 -13.87
CA LYS A 35 -2.98 -11.89 -15.06
C LYS A 35 -2.30 -11.25 -16.28
N PRO A 36 -2.13 -11.97 -17.40
CA PRO A 36 -1.68 -11.36 -18.65
C PRO A 36 -2.48 -10.10 -18.98
N GLY A 37 -1.83 -9.03 -19.44
CA GLY A 37 -2.51 -7.76 -19.72
C GLY A 37 -3.67 -7.88 -20.71
N ARG A 38 -3.57 -8.80 -21.69
CA ARG A 38 -4.66 -9.15 -22.62
C ARG A 38 -5.95 -9.60 -21.91
N ASP A 39 -5.83 -10.27 -20.77
CA ASP A 39 -6.97 -10.77 -19.98
C ASP A 39 -7.65 -9.62 -19.20
N LEU A 40 -6.98 -8.47 -19.07
CA LEU A 40 -7.48 -7.28 -18.38
C LEU A 40 -8.21 -6.31 -19.33
N LEU A 41 -8.16 -6.51 -20.64
CA LEU A 41 -8.78 -5.61 -21.63
C LEU A 41 -10.30 -5.47 -21.47
N LYS A 42 -10.98 -6.46 -20.90
CA LYS A 42 -12.41 -6.37 -20.55
C LYS A 42 -12.74 -5.29 -19.51
N TYR A 43 -11.73 -4.81 -18.79
CA TYR A 43 -11.83 -3.70 -17.84
C TYR A 43 -11.33 -2.38 -18.47
N ALA A 44 -10.87 -2.41 -19.72
CA ALA A 44 -10.46 -1.20 -20.43
C ALA A 44 -11.70 -0.49 -20.97
N GLY A 45 -11.81 0.81 -20.64
CA GLY A 45 -12.97 1.61 -20.99
C GLY A 45 -13.89 1.78 -19.79
N SER A 46 -14.05 3.04 -19.40
CA SER A 46 -14.92 3.62 -18.36
C SER A 46 -15.35 2.70 -17.20
N ILE A 47 -14.90 3.06 -16.00
CA ILE A 47 -15.52 2.66 -14.74
C ILE A 47 -17.02 3.02 -14.79
N ASP A 48 -17.90 2.09 -14.41
CA ASP A 48 -19.34 2.34 -14.43
C ASP A 48 -19.75 3.43 -13.44
N GLN A 49 -20.91 4.06 -13.66
CA GLN A 49 -21.34 5.22 -12.88
C GLN A 49 -21.52 4.92 -11.38
N ASN A 50 -21.92 3.69 -11.02
CA ASN A 50 -22.09 3.32 -9.62
C ASN A 50 -20.73 3.18 -8.94
N SER A 51 -19.78 2.55 -9.62
CA SER A 51 -18.39 2.46 -9.15
C SER A 51 -17.74 3.85 -9.03
N LEU A 52 -17.99 4.76 -9.98
CA LEU A 52 -17.55 6.15 -9.88
C LEU A 52 -18.16 6.86 -8.66
N LYS A 53 -19.46 6.66 -8.42
CA LYS A 53 -20.14 7.25 -7.26
C LYS A 53 -19.61 6.71 -5.93
N ALA A 54 -19.38 5.40 -5.85
CA ALA A 54 -18.80 4.76 -4.68
C ALA A 54 -17.39 5.30 -4.38
N MET A 55 -16.55 5.50 -5.42
CA MET A 55 -15.23 6.11 -5.27
C MET A 55 -15.34 7.56 -4.78
N GLU A 56 -16.26 8.35 -5.35
CA GLU A 56 -16.51 9.73 -4.93
C GLU A 56 -16.91 9.80 -3.45
N ASP A 57 -17.83 8.95 -3.01
CA ASP A 57 -18.32 8.93 -1.64
C ASP A 57 -17.23 8.47 -0.66
N ALA A 58 -16.46 7.44 -1.01
CA ALA A 58 -15.33 7.00 -0.20
C ALA A 58 -14.29 8.12 -0.02
N ILE A 59 -13.98 8.88 -1.08
CA ILE A 59 -13.06 10.03 -0.98
C ILE A 59 -13.64 11.14 -0.09
N LYS A 60 -14.93 11.43 -0.21
CA LYS A 60 -15.57 12.54 0.53
C LYS A 60 -15.77 12.24 2.01
N TYR A 61 -16.15 11.02 2.33
CA TYR A 61 -16.68 10.67 3.65
C TYR A 61 -15.79 9.73 4.44
N ASP A 62 -15.02 8.86 3.76
CA ASP A 62 -14.23 7.82 4.41
C ASP A 62 -12.72 8.05 4.34
N CYS A 63 -12.23 8.95 3.48
CA CYS A 63 -10.84 9.37 3.53
C CYS A 63 -10.59 10.28 4.74
N GLU A 64 -9.54 9.95 5.50
CA GLU A 64 -8.99 10.80 6.54
C GLU A 64 -8.70 12.18 5.93
N ARG A 65 -9.40 13.21 6.40
CA ARG A 65 -9.14 14.59 5.97
C ARG A 65 -7.73 14.95 6.42
N VAL A 66 -6.81 15.13 5.46
CA VAL A 66 -5.55 15.80 5.74
C VAL A 66 -5.92 17.21 6.14
N ALA A 67 -5.90 17.50 7.44
CA ALA A 67 -5.97 18.86 7.91
C ALA A 67 -4.85 19.61 7.18
N PHE A 68 -5.21 20.56 6.33
CA PHE A 68 -4.25 21.45 5.72
C PHE A 68 -3.55 22.13 6.89
N ILE A 69 -2.32 21.70 7.20
CA ILE A 69 -1.54 22.30 8.27
C ILE A 69 -1.15 23.67 7.74
N GLU A 70 -2.00 24.69 7.97
CA GLU A 70 -1.68 26.11 7.73
C GLU A 70 -0.42 26.57 8.50
N ASN A 71 0.17 25.69 9.32
CA ASN A 71 1.37 25.94 10.11
C ASN A 71 2.68 25.38 9.53
N LEU A 72 2.75 24.94 8.27
CA LEU A 72 4.05 24.65 7.62
C LEU A 72 4.67 25.84 6.88
N LYS A 73 4.17 27.07 7.06
CA LYS A 73 4.86 28.28 6.56
C LYS A 73 6.13 28.69 7.34
N THR A 74 6.67 27.81 8.19
CA THR A 74 7.98 28.03 8.81
C THR A 74 8.82 26.76 8.89
N THR A 75 9.08 26.12 7.75
CA THR A 75 10.40 25.49 7.57
C THR A 75 10.98 25.94 6.24
N ASN A 76 11.80 26.97 6.41
CA ASN A 76 12.82 27.48 5.52
C ASN A 76 13.58 26.30 4.87
N TRP A 77 13.17 25.89 3.67
CA TRP A 77 14.03 25.10 2.79
C TRP A 77 14.94 26.10 2.09
N GLN A 78 16.09 26.34 2.71
CA GLN A 78 17.19 27.08 2.12
C GLN A 78 17.84 26.19 1.06
N ASP A 79 17.61 26.53 -0.20
CA ASP A 79 18.62 26.41 -1.25
C ASP A 79 19.44 27.73 -1.27
#